data_AF-A0A1W5YXK2-F1
#
_entry.id   AF-A0A1W5YXK2-F1
#
_cell.length_a   1.000
_cell.length_b   1.000
_cell.length_c   1.000
_cell.angle_alpha   90.00
_cell.angle_beta   90.00
_cell.angle_gamma   90.00
#
_symmetry.space_group_name_H-M   'P 1'
#
loop_
_entity.id
_entity.type
_entity.pdbx_description
1 polymer ?
#
loop_
_entity_poly.entity_id
_entity_poly.type
_entity_poly.pdbx_seq_one_letter_code
_entity_poly.pdbx_strand_id
1 'polypeptide(L)'
;MSDYLKAAPVIIALMGHTEDVVDGRFSVMGGSAIHSDGKYYWRRDTAEYVETYGSLLPAEFIRHGAAHGWTVPPLTDDEIADIDDFFMSLRRS
;
A
#
# COMPACT_ATOMS: atom_id res chain seq x y z
N MET A 1 5.40 3.09 -11.05
CA MET A 1 5.59 2.87 -9.60
C MET A 1 4.46 3.48 -8.77
N SER A 2 4.14 4.77 -8.90
CA SER A 2 2.95 5.31 -8.20
C SER A 2 1.66 4.56 -8.58
N ASP A 3 1.44 4.31 -9.87
CA ASP A 3 0.29 3.52 -10.33
C ASP A 3 0.25 2.12 -9.73
N TYR A 4 1.41 1.49 -9.52
CA TYR A 4 1.51 0.19 -8.84
C TYR A 4 1.04 0.27 -7.37
N LEU A 5 1.49 1.31 -6.65
CA LEU A 5 1.09 1.55 -5.27
C LEU A 5 -0.42 1.83 -5.15
N LYS A 6 -0.99 2.56 -6.13
CA LYS A 6 -2.41 2.93 -6.18
C LYS A 6 -3.31 1.77 -6.62
N ALA A 7 -2.84 0.93 -7.53
CA ALA A 7 -3.61 -0.17 -8.11
C ALA A 7 -3.64 -1.43 -7.24
N ALA A 8 -2.74 -1.55 -6.26
CA ALA A 8 -2.70 -2.71 -5.39
C ALA A 8 -4.01 -2.87 -4.61
N PRO A 9 -4.50 -4.11 -4.38
CA PRO A 9 -5.67 -4.37 -3.56
C PRO A 9 -5.59 -3.71 -2.18
N VAL A 10 -6.71 -3.13 -1.76
CA VAL A 10 -6.89 -2.67 -0.38
C VAL A 10 -7.20 -3.87 0.49
N ILE A 11 -6.34 -4.12 1.47
CA ILE A 11 -6.46 -5.23 2.43
C ILE A 11 -7.07 -4.77 3.77
N ILE A 12 -6.87 -3.51 4.13
CA ILE A 12 -7.62 -2.87 5.23
C ILE A 12 -8.19 -1.57 4.73
N ALA A 13 -9.52 -1.53 4.61
CA ALA A 13 -10.23 -0.30 4.34
C ALA A 13 -10.34 0.53 5.64
N LEU A 14 -9.68 1.68 5.67
CA LEU A 14 -9.82 2.65 6.75
C LEU A 14 -10.48 3.91 6.22
N MET A 15 -11.62 4.26 6.82
CA MET A 15 -12.24 5.56 6.59
C MET A 15 -11.46 6.63 7.35
N GLY A 16 -11.36 7.81 6.76
CA GLY A 16 -10.63 8.93 7.34
C GLY A 16 -10.02 9.79 6.26
N HIS A 17 -9.12 10.66 6.68
CA HIS A 17 -8.39 11.59 5.83
C HIS A 17 -6.99 11.73 6.40
N THR A 18 -6.00 11.76 5.53
CA THR A 18 -4.61 12.01 5.91
C THR A 18 -4.10 13.24 5.20
N GLU A 19 -3.22 13.96 5.88
CA GLU A 19 -2.50 15.10 5.33
C GLU A 19 -1.03 14.75 5.20
N ASP A 20 -0.38 15.36 4.22
CA ASP A 20 1.06 15.33 4.07
C ASP A 20 1.74 15.93 5.30
N VAL A 21 2.48 15.11 6.03
CA VAL A 21 3.15 15.50 7.28
C VAL A 21 4.51 16.17 7.04
N VAL A 22 5.01 16.18 5.80
CA VAL A 22 6.31 16.78 5.45
C VAL A 22 6.14 18.29 5.27
N ASP A 23 5.39 18.71 4.24
CA ASP A 23 5.18 20.13 3.91
C ASP A 23 3.70 20.50 3.68
N GLY A 24 2.75 19.59 3.95
CA GLY A 24 1.31 19.86 3.76
C GLY A 24 0.86 20.03 2.30
N ARG A 25 1.54 19.40 1.34
CA ARG A 25 1.33 19.61 -0.11
C ARG A 25 0.14 18.84 -0.69
N PHE A 26 -0.28 17.78 -0.02
CA PHE A 26 -1.38 16.95 -0.46
C PHE A 26 -2.19 16.42 0.72
N SER A 27 -3.36 15.90 0.39
CA SER A 27 -4.18 15.17 1.35
C SER A 27 -4.93 14.03 0.65
N VAL A 28 -5.14 12.92 1.35
CA VAL A 28 -5.67 11.68 0.77
C VAL A 28 -6.84 11.18 1.60
N MET A 29 -8.02 11.11 0.98
CA MET A 29 -9.17 10.44 1.57
C MET A 29 -8.86 8.95 1.78
N GLY A 30 -9.09 8.43 2.98
CA GLY A 30 -8.71 7.07 3.34
C GLY A 30 -7.21 6.79 3.21
N GLY A 31 -6.35 7.81 3.33
CA GLY A 31 -4.90 7.65 3.12
C GLY A 31 -4.23 6.63 4.04
N SER A 32 -4.83 6.36 5.20
CA SER A 32 -4.37 5.32 6.13
C SER A 32 -4.75 3.89 5.71
N ALA A 33 -5.59 3.71 4.69
CA ALA A 33 -5.95 2.37 4.20
C ALA A 33 -4.70 1.60 3.79
N ILE A 34 -4.68 0.29 4.04
CA ILE A 34 -3.51 -0.55 3.79
C ILE A 34 -3.71 -1.29 2.46
N HIS A 35 -2.72 -1.18 1.58
CA HIS A 35 -2.62 -1.87 0.31
C HIS A 35 -1.55 -2.96 0.37
N SER A 36 -1.66 -3.98 -0.48
CA SER A 36 -0.64 -5.03 -0.63
C SER A 36 -0.55 -5.61 -2.04
N ASP A 37 0.65 -6.03 -2.43
CA ASP A 37 0.93 -6.87 -3.61
C ASP A 37 1.10 -8.37 -3.26
N GLY A 38 0.74 -8.78 -2.04
CA GLY A 38 0.93 -10.14 -1.53
C GLY A 38 2.28 -10.37 -0.85
N LYS A 39 3.25 -9.45 -0.97
CA LYS A 39 4.56 -9.54 -0.30
C LYS A 39 4.83 -8.39 0.64
N TYR A 40 4.50 -7.17 0.23
CA TYR A 40 4.67 -5.96 1.00
C TYR A 40 3.32 -5.32 1.29
N TYR A 41 3.27 -4.51 2.34
CA TYR A 41 2.12 -3.67 2.65
C TYR A 41 2.55 -2.22 2.80
N TRP A 42 1.67 -1.31 2.43
CA TRP A 42 1.90 0.13 2.54
C TRP A 42 0.59 0.88 2.74
N ARG A 43 0.67 2.12 3.21
CA ARG A 43 -0.49 3.01 3.27
C ARG A 43 -0.83 3.53 1.89
N ARG A 44 -2.12 3.75 1.61
CA ARG A 44 -2.62 4.35 0.38
C ARG A 44 -1.85 5.63 0.02
N ASP A 45 -1.66 6.52 0.99
CA ASP A 45 -1.01 7.80 0.78
C ASP A 45 0.50 7.73 0.50
N THR A 46 1.11 6.55 0.59
CA THR A 46 2.51 6.32 0.17
C THR A 46 2.71 6.70 -1.29
N ALA A 47 1.70 6.49 -2.15
CA ALA A 47 1.80 6.84 -3.56
C ALA A 47 1.98 8.35 -3.77
N GLU A 48 1.23 9.16 -3.03
CA GLU A 48 1.33 10.63 -3.07
C GLU A 48 2.66 11.13 -2.49
N TYR A 49 3.22 10.46 -1.47
CA TYR A 49 4.59 10.76 -1.01
C TYR A 49 5.65 10.48 -2.08
N VAL A 50 5.53 9.34 -2.79
CA VAL A 50 6.46 8.99 -3.89
C VAL A 50 6.33 9.96 -5.05
N GLU A 51 5.12 10.35 -5.43
CA GLU A 51 4.88 11.34 -6.49
C GLU A 51 5.41 12.73 -6.13
N THR A 52 5.20 13.16 -4.88
CA THR A 52 5.52 14.52 -4.44
C THR A 52 7.00 14.69 -4.11
N TYR A 53 7.61 13.70 -3.47
CA TYR A 53 8.95 13.81 -2.88
C TYR A 53 9.99 12.86 -3.49
N GLY A 54 9.56 11.90 -4.32
CA GLY A 54 10.46 10.84 -4.79
C GLY A 54 10.98 9.98 -3.63
N SER A 55 10.18 9.81 -2.56
CA SER A 55 10.60 9.12 -1.34
C SER A 55 11.23 7.75 -1.64
N LEU A 56 12.39 7.49 -1.04
CA LEU A 56 13.18 6.28 -1.27
C LEU A 56 12.49 5.10 -0.57
N LEU A 57 11.68 4.35 -1.32
CA LEU A 57 11.19 3.05 -0.90
C LEU A 57 12.38 2.10 -0.63
N PRO A 58 12.23 1.12 0.29
CA PRO A 58 13.28 0.15 0.55
C PRO A 58 13.79 -0.52 -0.73
N ALA A 59 15.11 -0.75 -0.82
CA ALA A 59 15.70 -1.28 -2.05
C ALA A 59 15.15 -2.67 -2.43
N GLU A 60 14.81 -3.54 -1.46
CA GLU A 60 14.14 -4.80 -1.77
C GLU A 60 12.74 -4.62 -2.36
N PHE A 61 11.97 -3.63 -1.92
CA PHE A 61 10.67 -3.31 -2.47
C PHE A 61 10.82 -2.89 -3.94
N ILE A 62 11.78 -2.02 -4.23
CA ILE A 62 12.04 -1.55 -5.59
C ILE A 62 12.43 -2.71 -6.51
N ARG A 63 13.32 -3.60 -6.05
CA ARG A 63 13.70 -4.81 -6.80
C ARG A 63 12.49 -5.73 -7.05
N HIS A 64 11.62 -5.89 -6.06
CA HIS A 64 10.43 -6.72 -6.19
C HIS A 64 9.45 -6.18 -7.24
N GLY A 65 9.08 -4.90 -7.14
CA GLY A 65 8.17 -4.26 -8.09
C GLY A 65 8.77 -4.21 -9.50
N ALA A 66 10.06 -3.92 -9.64
CA ALA A 66 10.75 -3.96 -10.93
C ALA A 66 10.78 -5.36 -11.57
N ALA A 67 10.98 -6.42 -10.78
CA ALA A 67 10.95 -7.80 -11.26
C ALA A 67 9.56 -8.22 -11.78
N HIS A 68 8.50 -7.57 -11.32
CA HIS A 68 7.11 -7.77 -11.78
C HIS A 68 6.65 -6.68 -12.77
N GLY A 69 7.57 -5.90 -13.32
CA GLY A 69 7.26 -4.85 -14.30
C GLY A 69 6.34 -3.76 -13.76
N TRP A 70 6.35 -3.52 -12.44
CA TRP A 70 5.41 -2.60 -11.76
C TRP A 70 3.95 -2.90 -12.04
N THR A 71 3.63 -4.16 -12.31
CA THR A 71 2.26 -4.64 -12.44
C THR A 71 1.90 -5.37 -11.16
N VAL A 72 0.77 -5.00 -10.58
CA VAL A 72 0.27 -5.66 -9.38
C VAL A 72 -0.16 -7.08 -9.77
N PRO A 73 0.42 -8.13 -9.15
CA PRO A 73 -0.05 -9.48 -9.39
C PRO A 73 -1.51 -9.60 -8.89
N PRO A 74 -2.40 -10.27 -9.63
CA PRO A 74 -3.73 -10.57 -9.11
C PRO A 74 -3.57 -11.44 -7.87
N LEU A 75 -4.14 -11.00 -6.75
CA LEU A 75 -4.22 -11.84 -5.55
C LEU A 75 -5.23 -12.94 -5.80
N THR A 76 -4.87 -14.17 -5.46
CA THR A 76 -5.78 -15.31 -5.43
C THR A 76 -6.76 -15.17 -4.26
N ASP A 77 -7.92 -15.83 -4.35
CA ASP A 77 -8.89 -15.85 -3.25
C ASP A 77 -8.29 -16.40 -1.96
N ASP A 78 -7.36 -17.37 -2.06
CA ASP A 78 -6.62 -17.94 -0.93
C ASP A 78 -5.69 -16.90 -0.29
N GLU A 79 -4.94 -16.12 -1.09
CA GLU A 79 -4.09 -15.04 -0.57
C GLU A 79 -4.91 -13.94 0.10
N ILE A 80 -6.10 -13.62 -0.44
CA ILE A 80 -7.02 -12.65 0.19
C ILE A 80 -7.52 -13.19 1.54
N ALA A 81 -7.86 -14.48 1.61
CA ALA A 81 -8.29 -15.13 2.84
C ALA A 81 -7.17 -15.16 3.89
N ASP A 82 -5.94 -15.51 3.50
CA ASP A 82 -4.77 -15.52 4.39
C ASP A 82 -4.49 -14.13 4.98
N ILE A 83 -4.64 -13.08 4.16
CA ILE A 83 -4.48 -11.69 4.59
C ILE A 83 -5.59 -11.31 5.59
N ASP A 84 -6.85 -11.66 5.32
CA ASP A 84 -7.97 -11.40 6.24
C ASP A 84 -7.79 -12.13 7.58
N ASP A 85 -7.38 -13.41 7.54
CA ASP A 85 -7.10 -14.22 8.73
C ASP A 85 -5.96 -13.64 9.57
N PHE A 86 -4.89 -13.17 8.92
CA PHE A 86 -3.81 -12.46 9.60
C PHE A 86 -4.31 -11.21 10.33
N PHE A 87 -5.13 -10.38 9.68
CA PHE A 87 -5.68 -9.19 10.33
C PHE A 87 -6.70 -9.50 11.43
N MET A 88 -7.53 -10.52 11.24
CA MET A 88 -8.40 -11.06 12.27
C MET A 88 -7.62 -11.48 13.52
N SER A 89 -6.42 -12.04 13.33
CA SER A 89 -5.54 -12.43 14.43
C SER A 89 -4.98 -11.22 15.20
N LEU A 90 -4.59 -10.15 14.49
CA LEU A 90 -4.07 -8.91 15.09
C LEU A 90 -5.13 -8.15 15.92
N ARG A 91 -6.42 -8.31 15.60
CA ARG A 91 -7.51 -7.70 16.39
C ARG A 91 -7.75 -8.39 17.74
N ARG A 92 -7.20 -9.60 17.95
CA ARG A 92 -7.39 -10.40 19.17
C ARG A 92 -6.24 -10.28 20.17
N SER A 93 -5.19 -9.53 19.87
CA SER A 93 -4.05 -9.23 20.77
C SER A 93 -4.16 -7.83 21.35
#